data_AF-X1JR06-F1
#
_entry.id   AF-X1JR06-F1
#
_cell.length_a   1.000
_cell.length_b   1.000
_cell.length_c   1.000
_cell.angle_alpha   90.00
_cell.angle_beta   90.00
_cell.angle_gamma   90.00
#
_symmetry.space_group_name_H-M   'P 1'
#
loop_
_entity.id
_entity.type
_entity.pdbx_description
1 polymer ?
#
loop_
_entity_poly.entity_id
_entity_poly.type
_entity_poly.pdbx_seq_one_letter_code
_entity_poly.pdbx_strand_id
1 'polypeptide(L)'
;MERWGFNAVDDDKDGYTDEDDEREAIFRGLSNLISVRSNCFTIISLGEVVENEKVRAKKKIKVVVDRGDSPLKVKYYRELSD
;
A
#
# COMPACT_ATOMS: atom_id res chain seq x y z
N MET A 1 -33.48 -11.76 -2.63
CA MET A 1 -32.22 -11.76 -3.40
C MET A 1 -31.78 -10.32 -3.49
N GLU A 2 -30.89 -9.87 -2.61
CA GLU A 2 -30.21 -8.57 -2.78
C GLU A 2 -29.35 -8.67 -4.05
N ARG A 3 -29.62 -7.81 -5.02
CA ARG A 3 -28.78 -7.69 -6.23
C ARG A 3 -27.57 -6.86 -5.84
N TRP A 4 -26.40 -7.49 -5.79
CA TRP A 4 -25.15 -6.80 -5.49
C TRP A 4 -24.87 -5.76 -6.58
N GLY A 5 -24.63 -4.51 -6.18
CA GLY A 5 -24.46 -3.37 -7.07
C GLY A 5 -25.75 -2.61 -7.42
N PHE A 6 -26.84 -2.84 -6.71
CA PHE A 6 -28.04 -2.00 -6.76
C PHE A 6 -28.19 -1.30 -5.41
N ASN A 7 -27.72 -0.06 -5.29
CA ASN A 7 -27.79 0.74 -4.05
C ASN A 7 -28.83 1.89 -4.17
N ALA A 8 -29.49 2.04 -5.31
CA ALA A 8 -30.39 3.16 -5.63
C ALA A 8 -29.71 4.53 -5.50
N VAL A 9 -28.38 4.57 -5.69
CA VAL A 9 -27.56 5.76 -5.67
C VAL A 9 -26.86 5.88 -7.02
N ASP A 10 -26.94 7.07 -7.60
CA ASP A 10 -26.14 7.47 -8.75
C ASP A 10 -24.68 7.69 -8.29
N ASP A 11 -23.83 6.69 -8.50
CA ASP A 11 -22.48 6.61 -7.96
C ASP A 11 -21.47 7.48 -8.76
N ASP A 12 -21.77 7.80 -10.02
CA ASP A 12 -20.90 8.60 -10.90
C ASP A 12 -21.48 9.99 -11.29
N LYS A 13 -22.75 10.24 -10.93
CA LYS A 13 -23.49 11.51 -11.01
C LYS A 13 -23.87 11.93 -12.43
N ASP A 14 -24.11 10.97 -13.32
CA ASP A 14 -24.52 11.24 -14.69
C ASP A 14 -26.05 11.42 -14.85
N GLY A 15 -26.82 11.19 -13.78
CA GLY A 15 -28.27 11.36 -13.72
C GLY A 15 -29.07 10.07 -13.96
N TYR A 16 -28.39 8.94 -14.16
CA TYR A 16 -28.97 7.61 -14.21
C TYR A 16 -28.69 6.86 -12.91
N THR A 17 -29.50 5.85 -12.58
CA THR A 17 -29.36 5.13 -11.30
C THR A 17 -29.41 3.63 -11.55
N ASP A 18 -28.50 2.93 -10.90
CA ASP A 18 -28.24 1.50 -10.94
C ASP A 18 -27.97 0.94 -12.36
N GLU A 19 -27.07 1.60 -13.12
CA GLU A 19 -26.62 1.16 -14.44
C GLU A 19 -25.52 0.07 -14.38
N ASP A 20 -25.27 -0.62 -15.52
CA ASP A 20 -24.31 -1.74 -15.57
C ASP A 20 -22.85 -1.29 -15.33
N ASP A 21 -22.52 -0.03 -15.63
CA ASP A 21 -21.25 0.62 -15.34
C ASP A 21 -21.08 0.95 -13.85
N GLU A 22 -22.13 1.33 -13.14
CA GLU A 22 -22.14 1.48 -11.68
C GLU A 22 -21.92 0.13 -10.99
N ARG A 23 -22.51 -0.93 -11.53
CA ARG A 23 -22.22 -2.31 -11.09
C ARG A 23 -20.76 -2.67 -11.36
N GLU A 24 -20.20 -2.26 -12.50
CA GLU A 24 -18.79 -2.43 -12.81
C GLU A 24 -17.88 -1.61 -11.88
N ALA A 25 -18.33 -0.45 -11.38
CA ALA A 25 -17.55 0.41 -10.48
C ALA A 25 -17.12 -0.30 -9.20
N ILE A 26 -17.95 -1.19 -8.64
CA ILE A 26 -17.61 -2.02 -7.48
C ILE A 26 -16.46 -2.99 -7.82
N PHE A 27 -16.57 -3.70 -8.96
CA PHE A 27 -15.55 -4.66 -9.39
C PHE A 27 -14.26 -3.96 -9.80
N ARG A 28 -14.36 -2.76 -10.39
CA ARG A 28 -13.23 -1.90 -10.72
C ARG A 28 -12.57 -1.35 -9.47
N GLY A 29 -13.33 -0.99 -8.45
CA GLY A 29 -12.85 -0.63 -7.12
C GLY A 29 -12.07 -1.78 -6.46
N LEU A 30 -12.60 -3.01 -6.51
CA LEU A 30 -11.91 -4.20 -6.03
C LEU A 30 -10.64 -4.49 -6.84
N SER A 31 -10.70 -4.40 -8.17
CA SER A 31 -9.56 -4.59 -9.07
C SER A 31 -8.47 -3.52 -8.86
N ASN A 32 -8.87 -2.27 -8.59
CA ASN A 32 -7.98 -1.18 -8.23
C ASN A 32 -7.40 -1.33 -6.83
N LEU A 33 -8.16 -1.86 -5.86
CA LEU A 33 -7.64 -2.19 -4.53
C LEU A 33 -6.62 -3.33 -4.58
N ILE A 34 -6.86 -4.30 -5.45
CA ILE A 34 -5.93 -5.38 -5.79
C ILE A 34 -4.75 -4.86 -6.65
N SER A 35 -4.86 -3.64 -7.22
CA SER A 35 -3.93 -3.17 -8.23
C SER A 35 -2.47 -3.23 -7.77
N VAL A 36 -1.65 -3.66 -8.74
CA VAL A 36 -0.36 -4.34 -8.63
C VAL A 36 0.80 -3.40 -8.25
N ARG A 37 0.53 -2.12 -7.97
CA ARG A 37 1.55 -1.08 -7.76
C ARG A 37 1.32 -0.31 -6.47
N SER A 38 1.98 -0.73 -5.39
CA SER A 38 2.12 0.08 -4.19
C SER A 38 3.10 1.23 -4.40
N ASN A 39 2.80 2.40 -3.82
CA ASN A 39 3.78 3.46 -3.62
C ASN A 39 4.48 3.36 -2.25
N CYS A 40 3.93 2.60 -1.32
CA CYS A 40 4.48 2.38 0.00
C CYS A 40 5.28 1.08 0.06
N PHE A 41 6.53 1.14 0.49
CA PHE A 41 7.43 -0.01 0.61
C PHE A 41 7.94 -0.11 2.04
N THR A 42 8.02 -1.33 2.55
CA THR A 42 8.74 -1.62 3.79
C THR A 42 10.15 -2.06 3.44
N ILE A 43 11.15 -1.32 3.88
CA ILE A 43 12.57 -1.64 3.76
C ILE A 43 13.05 -2.16 5.12
N ILE A 44 13.60 -3.37 5.12
CA ILE A 44 14.31 -3.93 6.27
C ILE A 44 15.79 -3.98 5.90
N SER A 45 16.63 -3.25 6.63
CA SER A 45 18.06 -3.22 6.40
C SER A 45 18.79 -3.72 7.64
N LEU A 46 19.88 -4.46 7.40
CA LEU A 46 20.75 -4.99 8.42
C LEU A 46 22.16 -4.46 8.18
N GLY A 47 22.69 -3.71 9.14
CA GLY A 47 24.07 -3.25 9.16
C GLY A 47 24.89 -4.06 10.15
N GLU A 48 26.05 -4.53 9.72
CA GLU A 48 26.99 -5.30 10.53
C GLU A 48 28.38 -4.67 10.45
N VAL A 49 29.03 -4.52 11.60
CA VAL A 49 30.43 -4.08 11.70
C VAL A 49 31.28 -5.32 11.95
N VAL A 50 32.12 -5.68 10.98
CA VAL A 50 33.01 -6.84 11.04
C VAL A 50 34.43 -6.37 11.31
N GLU A 51 35.04 -6.90 12.36
CA GLU A 51 36.45 -6.65 12.74
C GLU A 51 37.11 -8.00 13.01
N ASN A 52 38.27 -8.26 12.37
CA ASN A 52 39.00 -9.53 12.50
C ASN A 52 38.09 -10.77 12.32
N GLU A 53 37.28 -10.77 11.25
CA GLU A 53 36.34 -11.85 10.91
C GLU A 53 35.24 -12.11 11.95
N LYS A 54 35.07 -11.21 12.94
CA LYS A 54 34.02 -11.29 13.96
C LYS A 54 33.08 -10.10 13.86
N VAL A 55 31.78 -10.35 14.00
CA VAL A 55 30.76 -9.29 14.07
C VAL A 55 30.86 -8.62 15.44
N ARG A 56 31.30 -7.36 15.44
CA ARG A 56 31.45 -6.50 16.63
C ARG A 56 30.14 -5.86 17.05
N ALA A 57 29.34 -5.45 16.06
CA ALA A 57 28.06 -4.79 16.26
C ALA A 57 27.12 -5.12 15.11
N LYS A 58 25.84 -5.23 15.44
CA LYS A 58 24.77 -5.50 14.49
C LYS A 58 23.63 -4.54 14.79
N LYS A 59 23.04 -3.98 13.73
CA LYS A 59 21.88 -3.09 13.85
C LYS A 59 20.89 -3.37 12.74
N LYS A 60 19.65 -3.66 13.12
CA LYS A 60 18.56 -3.89 12.18
C LYS A 60 17.61 -2.70 12.22
N ILE A 61 17.21 -2.21 11.05
CA ILE A 61 16.26 -1.11 10.93
C ILE A 61 15.10 -1.53 10.03
N LYS A 62 13.90 -1.05 10.37
CA LYS A 62 12.69 -1.17 9.56
C LYS A 62 12.19 0.23 9.23
N VAL A 63 11.99 0.48 7.95
CA VAL A 63 11.55 1.78 7.44
C VAL A 63 10.36 1.56 6.50
N VAL A 64 9.35 2.42 6.57
CA VAL A 64 8.31 2.50 5.55
C VAL A 64 8.52 3.78 4.76
N VAL A 65 8.67 3.62 3.45
CA VAL A 65 8.93 4.72 2.51
C VAL A 65 7.77 4.86 1.54
N ASP A 66 7.48 6.10 1.14
CA ASP A 66 6.49 6.43 0.12
C ASP A 66 7.21 7.01 -1.10
N ARG A 67 7.13 6.30 -2.23
CA ARG A 67 7.72 6.73 -3.52
C ARG A 67 6.82 7.67 -4.32
N GLY A 68 5.58 7.90 -3.88
CA GLY A 68 4.66 8.84 -4.52
C GLY A 68 5.04 10.30 -4.23
N ASP A 69 5.82 10.54 -3.18
CA ASP A 69 6.37 11.84 -2.81
C ASP A 69 7.77 12.05 -3.44
N SER A 70 8.03 13.26 -3.95
CA SER A 70 9.36 13.72 -4.36
C SER A 70 9.75 14.97 -3.57
N PRO A 71 10.80 14.95 -2.73
CA PRO A 71 11.72 13.84 -2.47
C PRO A 71 11.06 12.67 -1.73
N LEU A 72 11.66 11.48 -1.83
CA LEU A 72 11.18 10.26 -1.17
C LEU A 72 11.04 10.47 0.34
N LYS A 73 9.84 10.23 0.88
CA LYS A 73 9.54 10.47 2.29
C LYS A 73 9.53 9.17 3.09
N VAL A 74 10.20 9.21 4.25
CA VAL A 74 10.08 8.17 5.27
C VAL A 74 8.84 8.44 6.10
N LYS A 75 7.87 7.53 6.05
CA LYS A 75 6.62 7.64 6.84
C LYS A 75 6.75 6.98 8.21
N TYR A 76 7.62 5.98 8.32
CA TYR A 76 7.86 5.25 9.56
C TYR A 76 9.30 4.80 9.66
N TYR A 77 9.85 4.88 10.87
CA TYR A 77 11.18 4.41 11.22
C TYR A 77 11.14 3.67 12.55
N ARG A 78 11.79 2.51 12.61
CA ARG A 78 12.01 1.77 13.85
C ARG A 78 13.33 1.01 13.82
N GLU A 79 14.09 1.16 14.88
CA GLU A 79 15.20 0.27 15.19
C GLU A 79 14.64 -1.05 15.73
N LEU A 80 15.10 -2.15 15.18
CA LEU A 80 14.79 -3.49 15.64
C LEU A 80 15.97 -3.97 16.49
N SER A 81 15.69 -4.31 17.74
CA SER A 81 16.59 -5.15 18.53
C SER A 81 16.53 -6.57 17.98
N ASP A 82 17.66 -7.29 18.06
CA ASP A 82 17.70 -8.73 17.82
C ASP A 82 16.84 -9.49 18.85
#